data_AF-A0A9D4W5P5-F1
#
_entry.id   AF-A0A9D4W5P5-F1
#
_cell.length_a   1.000
_cell.length_b   1.000
_cell.length_c   1.000
_cell.angle_alpha   90.00
_cell.angle_beta   90.00
_cell.angle_gamma   90.00
#
_symmetry.space_group_name_H-M   'P 1'
#
loop_
_entity.id
_entity.type
_entity.pdbx_description
1 polymer ?
#
loop_
_entity_poly.entity_id
_entity_poly.type
_entity_poly.pdbx_seq_one_letter_code
_entity_poly.pdbx_strand_id
1 'polypeptide(L)'
;ADLLENTAFGLEMCTPAFPHLFVPIGAFAGASRSAASLIQASTRSCFFAGFAAQRNFAEVIAKGEVQGMASRFIGIGLGIGLGNCISSSTPLVLASFCVVTWIHMYSNLKSYQSIQIRTLNPYRASLVFSEYLLSGQAPPVKEVNAEEPLF
;
A
#
# COMPACT_ATOMS: atom_id res chain seq x y z
N ALA A 1 2.08 -4.99 3.47
CA ALA A 1 2.57 -4.11 4.55
C ALA A 1 1.40 -3.43 5.24
N ASP A 2 0.64 -2.63 4.49
CA ASP A 2 -0.30 -1.61 4.98
C ASP A 2 -1.39 -2.15 5.93
N LEU A 3 -1.89 -3.37 5.74
CA LEU A 3 -2.83 -4.00 6.69
C LEU A 3 -2.23 -4.16 8.10
N LEU A 4 -0.95 -4.54 8.22
CA LEU A 4 -0.24 -4.66 9.50
C LEU A 4 -0.01 -3.29 10.14
N GLU A 5 0.31 -2.28 9.33
CA GLU A 5 0.48 -0.90 9.80
C GLU A 5 -0.85 -0.29 10.30
N ASN A 6 -1.93 -0.42 9.52
CA ASN A 6 -3.28 -0.02 9.93
C ASN A 6 -3.71 -0.76 11.23
N THR A 7 -3.44 -2.07 11.34
CA THR A 7 -3.75 -2.84 12.55
C THR A 7 -2.98 -2.34 13.77
N ALA A 8 -1.70 -1.97 13.60
CA ALA A 8 -0.88 -1.43 14.66
C ALA A 8 -1.37 -0.05 15.15
N PHE A 9 -1.77 0.85 14.23
CA PHE A 9 -2.41 2.12 14.62
C PHE A 9 -3.74 1.89 15.36
N GLY A 10 -4.57 0.96 14.90
CA GLY A 10 -5.81 0.60 15.60
C GLY A 10 -5.56 0.06 17.02
N LEU A 11 -4.48 -0.70 17.21
CA LEU A 11 -4.07 -1.18 18.53
C LEU A 11 -3.57 -0.05 19.44
N GLU A 12 -2.82 0.91 18.91
CA GLU A 12 -2.40 2.13 19.64
C GLU A 12 -3.62 2.96 20.07
N MET A 13 -4.64 3.10 19.21
CA MET A 13 -5.89 3.79 19.55
C MET A 13 -6.71 3.09 20.65
N CYS A 14 -6.54 1.77 20.84
CA CYS A 14 -7.18 1.02 21.92
C CYS A 14 -6.48 1.16 23.28
N THR A 15 -5.29 1.76 23.36
CA THR A 15 -4.54 1.90 24.62
C THR A 15 -5.30 2.57 25.78
N PRO A 16 -6.20 3.56 25.59
CA PRO A 16 -6.94 4.16 26.71
C PRO A 16 -7.92 3.20 27.40
N ALA A 17 -8.38 2.14 26.71
CA ALA A 17 -9.21 1.10 27.31
C ALA A 17 -8.40 0.07 28.11
N PHE A 18 -7.10 -0.06 27.82
CA PHE A 18 -6.19 -1.03 28.45
C PHE A 18 -4.91 -0.35 28.99
N PRO A 19 -5.01 0.64 29.90
CA PRO A 19 -3.85 1.42 30.35
C PRO A 19 -2.78 0.56 31.05
N HIS A 20 -3.20 -0.54 31.71
CA HIS A 20 -2.30 -1.53 32.30
C HIS A 20 -1.50 -2.35 31.26
N LEU A 21 -1.89 -2.32 29.98
CA LEU A 21 -1.19 -2.93 28.85
C LEU A 21 -0.53 -1.89 27.93
N PHE A 22 -0.47 -0.61 28.31
CA PHE A 22 0.10 0.46 27.47
C PHE A 22 1.50 0.12 26.92
N VAL A 23 2.39 -0.39 27.77
CA VAL A 23 3.76 -0.76 27.39
C VAL A 23 3.80 -1.95 26.40
N PRO A 24 3.22 -3.13 26.69
CA PRO A 24 3.23 -4.24 25.73
C PRO A 24 2.45 -3.95 24.44
N ILE A 25 1.36 -3.18 24.49
CA ILE A 25 0.64 -2.72 23.29
C ILE A 25 1.55 -1.82 22.43
N GLY A 26 2.13 -0.77 23.02
CA GLY A 26 3.00 0.16 22.30
C GLY A 26 4.25 -0.53 21.72
N ALA A 27 4.82 -1.49 22.44
CA ALA A 27 5.93 -2.31 21.96
C ALA A 27 5.54 -3.19 20.75
N PHE A 28 4.40 -3.89 20.83
CA PHE A 28 3.93 -4.74 19.74
C PHE A 28 3.49 -3.94 18.50
N ALA A 29 2.79 -2.81 18.70
CA ALA A 29 2.40 -1.91 17.62
C ALA A 29 3.62 -1.25 16.96
N GLY A 30 4.58 -0.76 17.75
CA GLY A 30 5.85 -0.22 17.25
C GLY A 30 6.62 -1.24 16.41
N ALA A 31 6.80 -2.47 16.91
CA ALA A 31 7.43 -3.55 16.17
C ALA A 31 6.68 -3.89 14.86
N SER A 32 5.34 -3.90 14.90
CA SER A 32 4.48 -4.13 13.74
C SER A 32 4.62 -3.01 12.69
N ARG A 33 4.71 -1.75 13.10
CA ARG A 33 4.97 -0.61 12.19
C ARG A 33 6.38 -0.66 11.60
N SER A 34 7.39 -1.06 12.37
CA SER A 34 8.76 -1.30 11.84
C SER A 34 8.80 -2.44 10.82
N ALA A 35 8.13 -3.56 11.09
CA ALA A 35 8.03 -4.69 10.17
C ALA A 35 7.27 -4.31 8.89
N ALA A 36 6.14 -3.61 9.01
CA ALA A 36 5.38 -3.10 7.86
C ALA A 36 6.22 -2.13 7.01
N SER A 37 6.96 -1.21 7.64
CA SER A 37 7.87 -0.27 6.96
C SER A 37 8.96 -1.00 6.16
N LEU A 38 9.58 -2.04 6.73
CA LEU A 38 10.59 -2.85 6.05
C LEU A 38 10.00 -3.58 4.83
N ILE A 39 8.85 -4.23 4.99
CA ILE A 39 8.14 -4.91 3.89
C ILE A 39 7.78 -3.92 2.78
N GLN A 40 7.29 -2.73 3.14
CA GLN A 40 6.90 -1.69 2.17
C GLN A 40 8.13 -1.16 1.42
N ALA A 41 9.25 -0.93 2.10
CA ALA A 41 10.51 -0.51 1.47
C ALA A 41 11.04 -1.55 0.47
N SER A 42 11.11 -2.82 0.86
CA SER A 42 11.54 -3.92 -0.04
C SER A 42 10.60 -4.08 -1.24
N THR A 43 9.29 -4.14 -1.00
CA THR A 43 8.28 -4.36 -2.05
C THR A 43 8.23 -3.18 -3.03
N ARG A 44 8.17 -1.94 -2.53
CA ARG A 44 8.11 -0.73 -3.37
C ARG A 44 9.38 -0.55 -4.22
N SER A 45 10.55 -0.93 -3.70
CA SER A 45 11.80 -0.97 -4.48
C SER A 45 11.72 -1.94 -5.66
N CYS A 46 11.08 -3.11 -5.49
CA CYS A 46 10.86 -4.07 -6.56
C CYS A 46 9.90 -3.52 -7.64
N PHE A 47 8.79 -2.88 -7.24
CA PHE A 47 7.89 -2.20 -8.18
C PHE A 47 8.60 -1.07 -8.96
N PHE A 48 9.40 -0.24 -8.28
CA PHE A 48 10.20 0.80 -8.95
C PHE A 48 11.24 0.23 -9.94
N ALA A 49 11.77 -0.98 -9.70
CA ALA A 49 12.62 -1.65 -10.67
C ALA A 49 11.83 -2.10 -11.91
N GLY A 50 10.59 -2.59 -11.73
CA GLY A 50 9.68 -2.93 -12.84
C GLY A 50 9.18 -1.73 -13.67
N PHE A 51 9.29 -0.51 -13.14
CA PHE A 51 9.01 0.75 -13.85
C PHE A 51 10.26 1.42 -14.46
N ALA A 52 11.47 0.95 -14.15
CA ALA A 52 12.69 1.43 -14.78
C ALA A 52 12.80 0.93 -16.23
N ALA A 53 13.21 1.79 -17.15
CA ALA A 53 13.25 1.48 -18.59
C ALA A 53 14.68 1.52 -19.17
N GLN A 54 15.46 2.57 -18.85
CA GLN A 54 16.84 2.74 -19.34
C GLN A 54 17.70 3.44 -18.29
N ARG A 55 18.36 2.65 -17.42
CA ARG A 55 19.28 3.11 -16.35
C ARG A 55 18.72 4.15 -15.37
N ASN A 56 17.41 4.43 -15.41
CA ASN A 56 16.73 5.50 -14.68
C ASN A 56 16.07 5.06 -13.37
N PHE A 57 16.45 3.91 -12.81
CA PHE A 57 15.89 3.36 -11.56
C PHE A 57 15.96 4.34 -10.38
N ALA A 58 17.09 5.06 -10.22
CA ALA A 58 17.24 6.09 -9.19
C ALA A 58 16.28 7.29 -9.38
N GLU A 59 15.97 7.65 -10.63
CA GLU A 59 15.01 8.72 -10.96
C GLU A 59 13.57 8.29 -10.64
N VAL A 60 13.23 7.02 -10.94
CA VAL A 60 11.92 6.42 -10.59
C VAL A 60 11.74 6.38 -9.08
N ILE A 61 12.75 5.93 -8.32
CA ILE A 61 12.75 5.99 -6.85
C ILE A 61 12.53 7.44 -6.39
N ALA A 62 13.35 8.39 -6.85
CA ALA A 62 13.29 9.78 -6.40
C ALA A 62 11.89 10.42 -6.63
N LYS A 63 11.28 10.18 -7.80
CA LYS A 63 9.90 10.61 -8.09
C LYS A 63 8.88 9.96 -7.15
N GLY A 64 9.03 8.66 -6.87
CA GLY A 64 8.19 7.92 -5.94
C GLY A 64 8.31 8.36 -4.48
N GLU A 65 9.51 8.76 -4.03
CA GLU A 65 9.70 9.34 -2.69
C GLU A 65 9.12 10.75 -2.59
N VAL A 66 9.33 11.61 -3.60
CA VAL A 66 8.75 12.96 -3.63
C VAL A 66 7.22 12.92 -3.65
N GLN A 67 6.62 12.02 -4.43
CA GLN A 67 5.17 11.78 -4.42
C GLN A 67 4.69 11.30 -3.04
N GLY A 68 5.39 10.34 -2.42
CA GLY A 68 5.06 9.83 -1.09
C GLY A 68 5.13 10.91 0.00
N MET A 69 6.17 11.77 -0.04
CA MET A 69 6.31 12.90 0.88
C MET A 69 5.21 13.95 0.68
N ALA A 70 4.90 14.34 -0.55
CA ALA A 70 3.81 15.26 -0.86
C ALA A 70 2.45 14.72 -0.36
N SER A 71 2.17 13.44 -0.62
CA SER A 71 0.97 12.76 -0.12
C SER A 71 0.91 12.73 1.40
N ARG A 72 2.04 12.49 2.09
CA ARG A 72 2.12 12.52 3.56
C ARG A 72 1.83 13.91 4.13
N PHE A 73 2.35 14.99 3.53
CA PHE A 73 2.05 16.36 3.97
C PHE A 73 0.56 16.71 3.80
N ILE A 74 -0.04 16.34 2.66
CA ILE A 74 -1.49 16.51 2.44
C ILE A 74 -2.29 15.72 3.47
N GLY A 75 -1.93 14.47 3.72
CA GLY A 75 -2.58 13.61 4.73
C GLY A 75 -2.50 14.17 6.15
N ILE A 76 -1.35 14.74 6.54
CA ILE A 76 -1.18 15.42 7.84
C ILE A 76 -2.09 16.66 7.92
N GLY A 77 -2.12 17.50 6.89
CA GLY A 77 -2.99 18.68 6.87
C GLY A 77 -4.48 18.34 6.97
N LEU A 78 -4.93 17.33 6.21
CA LEU A 78 -6.30 16.81 6.28
C LEU A 78 -6.61 16.19 7.65
N GLY A 79 -5.69 15.42 8.23
CA GLY A 79 -5.84 14.80 9.55
C GLY A 79 -5.95 15.84 10.68
N ILE A 80 -5.17 16.92 10.62
CA ILE A 80 -5.26 18.04 11.56
C ILE A 80 -6.61 18.76 11.41
N GLY A 81 -7.03 19.06 10.17
CA GLY A 81 -8.34 19.68 9.92
C GLY A 81 -9.50 18.82 10.46
N LEU A 82 -9.48 17.52 10.15
CA LEU A 82 -10.48 16.55 10.59
C LEU A 82 -10.52 16.41 12.12
N GLY A 83 -9.36 16.35 12.78
CA GLY A 83 -9.27 16.30 14.24
C GLY A 83 -9.90 17.52 14.93
N ASN A 84 -9.69 18.72 14.39
CA ASN A 84 -10.34 19.94 14.89
C ASN A 84 -11.87 19.91 14.71
N CYS A 85 -12.38 19.31 13.63
CA CYS A 85 -13.83 19.18 13.40
C CYS A 85 -14.50 18.12 14.29
N ILE A 86 -13.80 17.05 14.67
CA ILE A 86 -14.38 15.91 15.40
C ILE A 86 -14.47 16.16 16.93
N SER A 87 -13.64 17.05 17.48
CA SER A 87 -13.46 17.22 18.93
C SER A 87 -12.97 15.93 19.61
N SER A 88 -12.89 15.90 20.94
CA SER A 88 -12.37 14.76 21.73
C SER A 88 -13.34 13.56 21.81
N SER A 89 -14.19 13.36 20.81
CA SER A 89 -15.25 12.34 20.80
C SER A 89 -14.71 10.98 20.34
N THR A 90 -14.40 10.09 21.28
CA THR A 90 -13.84 8.75 21.02
C THR A 90 -14.61 7.95 19.96
N PRO A 91 -15.96 7.89 19.94
CA PRO A 91 -16.70 7.16 18.92
C PRO A 91 -16.50 7.74 17.50
N LEU A 92 -16.43 9.07 17.36
CA LEU A 92 -16.20 9.73 16.07
C LEU A 92 -14.75 9.61 15.60
N VAL A 93 -13.79 9.60 16.54
CA VAL A 93 -12.37 9.34 16.26
C VAL A 93 -12.16 7.90 15.78
N LEU A 94 -12.81 6.92 16.41
CA LEU A 94 -12.78 5.52 15.96
C LEU A 94 -13.50 5.34 14.60
N ALA A 95 -14.66 5.97 14.41
CA ALA A 95 -15.40 5.91 13.15
C ALA A 95 -14.61 6.53 11.98
N SER A 96 -13.97 7.69 12.20
CA SER A 96 -13.16 8.34 11.15
C SER A 96 -11.90 7.54 10.83
N PHE A 97 -11.24 6.93 11.83
CA PHE A 97 -10.15 5.98 11.60
C PHE A 97 -10.61 4.79 10.74
N CYS A 98 -11.70 4.11 11.11
CA CYS A 98 -12.23 2.98 10.33
C CYS A 98 -12.56 3.34 8.88
N VAL A 99 -13.16 4.52 8.64
CA VAL A 99 -13.45 5.03 7.30
C VAL A 99 -12.18 5.33 6.51
N VAL A 100 -11.18 5.99 7.12
CA VAL A 100 -9.91 6.33 6.45
C VAL A 100 -9.10 5.07 6.16
N THR A 101 -9.03 4.10 7.08
CA THR A 101 -8.39 2.79 6.86
C THR A 101 -9.08 1.99 5.77
N TRP A 102 -10.41 2.00 5.69
CA TRP A 102 -11.15 1.37 4.60
C TRP A 102 -10.83 2.02 3.24
N ILE A 103 -10.84 3.36 3.17
CA ILE A 103 -10.49 4.11 1.96
C ILE A 103 -9.04 3.85 1.55
N HIS A 104 -8.09 3.81 2.51
CA HIS A 104 -6.69 3.47 2.27
C HIS A 104 -6.55 2.06 1.66
N MET A 105 -7.13 1.03 2.30
CA MET A 105 -7.03 -0.35 1.78
C MET A 105 -7.71 -0.52 0.42
N TYR A 106 -8.89 0.08 0.21
CA TYR A 106 -9.57 0.07 -1.08
C TYR A 106 -8.75 0.77 -2.18
N SER A 107 -8.12 1.90 -1.85
CA SER A 107 -7.24 2.64 -2.77
C SER A 107 -6.01 1.82 -3.16
N ASN A 108 -5.40 1.11 -2.22
CA ASN A 108 -4.24 0.25 -2.52
C ASN A 108 -4.65 -0.96 -3.38
N LEU A 109 -5.78 -1.60 -3.11
CA LEU A 109 -6.33 -2.66 -3.96
C LEU A 109 -6.62 -2.17 -5.39
N LYS A 110 -7.19 -0.98 -5.53
CA LYS A 110 -7.41 -0.34 -6.85
C LYS A 110 -6.10 0.09 -7.52
N SER A 111 -5.09 0.48 -6.75
CA SER A 111 -3.75 0.77 -7.26
C SER A 111 -3.14 -0.48 -7.88
N TYR A 112 -3.13 -1.62 -7.17
CA TYR A 112 -2.64 -2.90 -7.73
C TYR A 112 -3.37 -3.29 -9.02
N GLN A 113 -4.71 -3.20 -9.05
CA GLN A 113 -5.50 -3.46 -10.27
C GLN A 113 -5.20 -2.49 -11.44
N SER A 114 -4.66 -1.30 -11.16
CA SER A 114 -4.30 -0.31 -12.18
C SER A 114 -2.87 -0.45 -12.71
N ILE A 115 -1.99 -1.18 -12.02
CA ILE A 115 -0.57 -1.24 -12.35
C ILE A 115 -0.32 -2.12 -13.59
N GLN A 116 0.24 -1.52 -14.63
CA GLN A 116 0.56 -2.17 -15.90
C GLN A 116 2.07 -2.36 -16.05
N ILE A 117 2.65 -3.30 -15.29
CA ILE A 117 4.08 -3.64 -15.43
C ILE A 117 4.31 -4.35 -16.78
N ARG A 118 5.42 -4.01 -17.45
CA ARG A 118 5.83 -4.60 -18.74
C ARG A 118 6.76 -5.80 -18.61
N THR A 119 7.14 -6.17 -17.38
CA THR A 119 7.91 -7.38 -17.10
C THR A 119 6.98 -8.60 -17.01
N LEU A 120 7.47 -9.74 -17.47
CA LEU A 120 6.79 -11.02 -17.30
C LEU A 120 7.27 -11.68 -16.01
N ASN A 121 6.33 -12.02 -15.13
CA ASN A 121 6.55 -13.05 -14.11
C ASN A 121 6.19 -14.44 -14.71
N PRO A 122 6.40 -15.57 -14.00
CA PRO A 122 6.14 -16.89 -14.56
C PRO A 122 4.70 -17.12 -15.03
N TYR A 123 3.69 -16.54 -14.38
CA TYR A 123 2.28 -16.69 -14.75
C TYR A 123 1.93 -15.89 -16.01
N ARG A 124 2.31 -14.61 -16.04
CA ARG A 124 2.17 -13.75 -17.23
C ARG A 124 2.93 -14.34 -18.43
N ALA A 125 4.11 -14.93 -18.18
CA ALA A 125 4.87 -15.64 -19.20
C ALA A 125 4.13 -16.87 -19.72
N SER A 126 3.59 -17.75 -18.86
CA SER A 126 2.87 -18.93 -19.32
C SER A 126 1.60 -18.59 -20.10
N LEU A 127 0.88 -17.53 -19.70
CA LEU A 127 -0.27 -17.03 -20.45
C LEU A 127 0.13 -16.51 -21.85
N VAL A 128 1.15 -15.65 -21.93
CA VAL A 128 1.68 -15.11 -23.19
C VAL A 128 2.20 -16.22 -24.10
N PHE A 129 2.93 -17.20 -23.58
CA PHE A 129 3.42 -18.33 -24.37
C PHE A 129 2.28 -19.26 -24.83
N SER A 130 1.26 -19.50 -24.00
CA SER A 130 0.10 -20.32 -24.39
C SER A 130 -0.65 -19.69 -25.56
N GLU A 131 -1.00 -18.40 -25.46
CA GLU A 131 -1.70 -17.70 -26.55
C GLU A 131 -0.83 -17.55 -27.80
N TYR A 132 0.48 -17.32 -27.65
CA TYR A 132 1.39 -17.26 -28.79
C TYR A 132 1.51 -18.61 -29.52
N LEU A 133 1.50 -19.74 -28.80
CA LEU A 133 1.53 -21.08 -29.38
C LEU A 133 0.19 -21.48 -30.05
N LEU A 134 -0.94 -20.92 -29.59
CA LEU A 134 -2.27 -21.18 -30.15
C LEU A 134 -2.62 -20.27 -31.35
N SER A 135 -2.28 -18.99 -31.27
CA SER A 135 -2.73 -17.95 -32.23
C SER A 135 -1.62 -17.41 -33.13
N GLY A 136 -0.34 -17.63 -32.79
CA GLY A 136 0.81 -16.96 -33.41
C GLY A 136 0.94 -15.47 -33.07
N GLN A 137 0.10 -14.93 -32.18
CA GLN A 137 0.10 -13.53 -31.75
C GLN A 137 0.39 -13.42 -30.25
N ALA A 138 1.10 -12.38 -29.84
CA ALA A 138 1.33 -12.09 -28.42
C ALA A 138 0.15 -11.25 -27.88
N PRO A 139 -0.56 -11.71 -26.83
CA PRO A 139 -1.69 -10.95 -26.28
C PRO A 139 -1.22 -9.62 -25.67
N PRO A 140 -2.03 -8.56 -25.73
CA PRO A 140 -1.66 -7.24 -25.22
C PRO A 140 -1.56 -7.26 -23.69
N VAL A 141 -0.58 -6.52 -23.16
CA VAL A 141 -0.27 -6.43 -21.72
C VAL A 141 -1.51 -6.17 -20.83
N LYS A 142 -2.51 -5.45 -21.33
CA LYS A 142 -3.76 -5.18 -20.59
C LYS A 142 -4.59 -6.44 -20.32
N GLU A 143 -4.66 -7.36 -21.27
CA GLU A 143 -5.42 -8.61 -21.15
C GLU A 143 -4.66 -9.59 -20.26
N VAL A 144 -3.35 -9.73 -20.47
CA VAL A 144 -2.45 -10.55 -19.63
C VAL A 144 -2.49 -10.12 -18.16
N ASN A 145 -2.61 -8.82 -17.89
CA ASN A 145 -2.72 -8.27 -16.53
C ASN A 145 -4.15 -8.31 -15.95
N ALA A 146 -5.17 -8.68 -16.75
CA ALA A 146 -6.55 -8.86 -16.30
C ALA A 146 -6.84 -10.33 -15.92
N GLU A 147 -6.19 -11.27 -16.60
CA GLU A 147 -6.20 -12.71 -16.29
C GLU A 147 -5.27 -13.10 -15.11
N GLU A 148 -4.54 -12.14 -14.53
CA GLU A 148 -3.63 -12.38 -13.40
C GLU A 148 -4.39 -12.35 -12.05
N PRO A 149 -4.28 -13.40 -11.22
CA PRO A 149 -4.87 -13.38 -9.88
C PRO A 149 -4.17 -12.35 -8.97
N LEU A 150 -4.97 -11.66 -8.16
CA LEU A 150 -4.48 -10.62 -7.25
C LEU A 150 -3.81 -11.18 -5.97
N PHE A 151 -3.93 -12.49 -5.72
CA PHE A 151 -3.46 -13.23 -4.55
C PHE A 151 -3.09 -14.66 -4.94
#